data_AF-A0A194UMQ9-F1
#
_entry.id   AF-A0A194UMQ9-F1
#
_cell.length_a   1.000
_cell.length_b   1.000
_cell.length_c   1.000
_cell.angle_alpha   90.00
_cell.angle_beta   90.00
_cell.angle_gamma   90.00
#
_symmetry.space_group_name_H-M   'P 1'
#
loop_
_entity.id
_entity.type
_entity.pdbx_description
1 polymer ?
#
loop_
_entity_poly.entity_id
_entity_poly.type
_entity_poly.pdbx_seq_one_letter_code
_entity_poly.pdbx_strand_id
1 'polypeptide(L)'
;MIRSVWSRPANKPGPKSSASLQQQFPNSTSSLLYHAYTVYLFSCNNIKDIICMGFLFGVLTASVASRVSMGPSLPFSQIFESAPGMLLWSWSNLFLFNLHNQRHAPAIAEDAINKPWRPLPAGRLSPHQATRIMYCTYPVVLIISSVAGGMLPCLLEAVFCLWYNEWGGASDPVLKNILNGLGFACFFAGPLEIATGQSVISGGMKVATWLSILAAAITTTSHAQDFRDMDGDRATGRMTVPLLIGDMNARVLLAFGVAGWTGVACWFWGVTVVSFVTTTLAVVTLSLRIWSRHLQNLPLGFPDYMAIVAMILTAGTVSVFLAAAFAADLGIHLQEVLADDPAKFALHMRGFLLCKPVQFNWDKTIAGTCTGENTAYLVAGVTNLAVDMFIVILPMPLVFRLQMTLSRRISVAGMFSLGALICVMSQLRVLWLANWNLSDMTYTVTPGAIYSILEPTLGVVNACLPTIKPAINKMFGTGTLNWSRRDSLSKNLSGEVTVQNRRSNFIGPVKGNITPDFDRLEDDIHLHKVRVEYSPERKVTYGNNITVDKEFKIHSPGDDNV
;
A
#
# COMPACT_ATOMS: atom_id res chain seq x y z
N MET A 1 -1.37 -12.52 -21.80
CA MET A 1 -1.74 -11.66 -22.95
C MET A 1 -2.26 -10.31 -22.42
N ILE A 2 -1.41 -9.58 -21.68
CA ILE A 2 -1.75 -8.27 -21.09
C ILE A 2 -1.14 -7.21 -22.00
N ARG A 3 -1.83 -6.88 -23.10
CA ARG A 3 -1.42 -5.81 -24.02
C ARG A 3 -2.55 -4.90 -24.48
N SER A 4 -3.80 -5.10 -24.04
CA SER A 4 -4.96 -4.45 -24.69
C SER A 4 -5.78 -3.49 -23.83
N VAL A 5 -5.45 -3.26 -22.55
CA VAL A 5 -6.27 -2.35 -21.70
C VAL A 5 -5.73 -0.91 -21.66
N TRP A 6 -4.53 -0.65 -22.21
CA TRP A 6 -3.95 0.70 -22.33
C TRP A 6 -3.52 1.10 -23.75
N SER A 7 -3.90 0.33 -24.77
CA SER A 7 -3.69 0.72 -26.17
C SER A 7 -4.84 1.62 -26.64
N ARG A 8 -4.75 2.93 -26.37
CA ARG A 8 -5.37 3.89 -27.28
C ARG A 8 -4.74 3.67 -28.66
N PRO A 9 -5.51 3.66 -29.77
CA PRO A 9 -4.89 3.61 -31.09
C PRO A 9 -3.94 4.80 -31.23
N ALA A 10 -2.64 4.52 -31.25
CA ALA A 10 -1.65 5.47 -31.68
C ALA A 10 -1.88 5.69 -33.17
N ASN A 11 -2.71 6.69 -33.51
CA ASN A 11 -2.61 7.35 -34.80
C ASN A 11 -1.20 7.94 -34.85
N LYS A 12 -0.24 7.17 -35.38
CA LYS A 12 1.07 7.69 -35.76
C LYS A 12 0.81 8.72 -36.87
N PRO A 13 1.05 10.02 -36.66
CA PRO A 13 1.19 10.90 -37.80
C PRO A 13 2.44 10.43 -38.54
N GLY A 14 2.33 10.17 -39.84
CA GLY A 14 3.50 9.98 -40.69
C GLY A 14 4.45 11.17 -40.57
N PRO A 15 5.71 11.04 -41.05
CA PRO A 15 6.68 12.12 -40.97
C PRO A 15 6.12 13.32 -41.73
N LYS A 16 5.66 14.34 -40.97
CA LYS A 16 5.28 15.61 -41.57
C LYS A 16 6.56 16.21 -42.12
N SER A 17 6.58 16.45 -43.42
CA SER A 17 7.63 17.16 -44.13
C SER A 17 8.04 18.41 -43.35
N SER A 18 9.33 18.65 -43.27
CA SER A 18 10.05 19.73 -42.57
C SER A 18 9.71 21.16 -43.02
N ALA A 19 8.55 21.40 -43.66
CA ALA A 19 8.19 22.63 -44.34
C ALA A 19 6.92 23.33 -43.80
N SER A 20 6.33 22.92 -42.67
CA SER A 20 5.09 23.58 -42.15
C SER A 20 5.16 24.09 -40.71
N LEU A 21 6.36 24.31 -40.14
CA LEU A 21 6.54 24.96 -38.83
C LEU A 21 7.01 26.41 -38.98
N GLN A 22 6.45 27.15 -39.94
CA GLN A 22 6.55 28.61 -39.95
C GLN A 22 5.58 29.18 -38.90
N GLN A 23 6.11 29.36 -37.69
CA GLN A 23 6.06 30.61 -36.94
C GLN A 23 4.78 31.46 -37.09
N GLN A 24 3.68 31.01 -36.47
CA GLN A 24 2.63 31.92 -36.03
C GLN A 24 3.03 32.40 -34.63
N PHE A 25 3.51 33.64 -34.50
CA PHE A 25 3.81 34.22 -33.20
C PHE A 25 2.50 34.35 -32.40
N PRO A 26 2.38 33.69 -31.23
CA PRO A 26 1.21 33.84 -30.40
C PRO A 26 1.10 35.28 -29.86
N ASN A 27 -0.11 35.85 -29.79
CA ASN A 27 -0.43 37.04 -28.99
C ASN A 27 0.19 36.93 -27.58
N SER A 28 0.51 38.06 -26.94
CA SER A 28 1.25 38.11 -25.66
C SER A 28 0.70 37.15 -24.58
N THR A 29 -0.63 37.03 -24.46
CA THR A 29 -1.31 36.07 -23.57
C THR A 29 -1.10 34.59 -23.97
N SER A 30 -1.14 34.26 -25.26
CA SER A 30 -0.81 32.90 -25.74
C SER A 30 0.68 32.57 -25.61
N SER A 31 1.57 33.56 -25.63
CA SER A 31 3.00 33.38 -25.34
C SER A 31 3.24 33.09 -23.85
N LEU A 32 2.61 33.86 -22.96
CA LEU A 32 2.70 33.63 -21.51
C LEU A 32 2.18 32.24 -21.11
N LEU A 33 0.99 31.86 -21.62
CA LEU A 33 0.42 30.53 -21.37
C LEU A 33 1.29 29.41 -21.92
N TYR A 34 1.91 29.62 -23.09
CA TYR A 34 2.86 28.66 -23.66
C TYR A 34 4.07 28.46 -22.74
N HIS A 35 4.66 29.54 -22.21
CA HIS A 35 5.80 29.45 -21.31
C HIS A 35 5.43 28.87 -19.94
N ALA A 36 4.30 29.28 -19.36
CA ALA A 36 3.79 28.72 -18.10
C ALA A 36 3.53 27.21 -18.22
N TYR A 37 2.93 26.77 -19.33
CA TYR A 37 2.72 25.35 -19.59
C TYR A 37 4.04 24.60 -19.79
N THR A 38 5.03 25.20 -20.46
CA THR A 38 6.37 24.62 -20.58
C THR A 38 7.04 24.42 -19.22
N VAL A 39 6.91 25.39 -18.32
CA VAL A 39 7.41 25.30 -16.94
C VAL A 39 6.69 24.20 -16.16
N TYR A 40 5.35 24.10 -16.29
CA TYR A 40 4.58 23.01 -15.68
C TYR A 40 5.04 21.63 -16.15
N LEU A 41 5.32 21.47 -17.46
CA LEU A 41 5.76 20.21 -18.05
C LEU A 41 7.12 19.71 -17.51
N PHE A 42 7.98 20.59 -16.99
CA PHE A 42 9.22 20.15 -16.34
C PHE A 42 8.95 19.38 -15.04
N SER A 43 7.95 19.81 -14.27
CA SER A 43 7.76 19.35 -12.89
C SER A 43 6.53 18.46 -12.69
N CYS A 44 5.58 18.41 -13.63
CA CYS A 44 4.27 17.78 -13.44
C CYS A 44 4.32 16.31 -12.95
N ASN A 45 5.28 15.52 -13.43
CA ASN A 45 5.46 14.12 -13.02
C ASN A 45 5.92 13.99 -11.56
N ASN A 46 6.57 15.01 -10.99
CA ASN A 46 7.20 14.97 -9.68
C ASN A 46 6.43 15.76 -8.61
N ILE A 47 5.32 16.44 -8.98
CA ILE A 47 4.49 17.18 -8.03
C ILE A 47 4.00 16.26 -6.90
N LYS A 48 3.45 15.10 -7.25
CA LYS A 48 2.92 14.15 -6.25
C LYS A 48 4.04 13.51 -5.44
N ASP A 49 5.10 13.08 -6.12
CA ASP A 49 6.15 12.27 -5.53
C ASP A 49 7.05 13.09 -4.57
N ILE A 50 7.30 14.37 -4.88
CA ILE A 50 8.25 15.21 -4.15
C ILE A 50 7.56 16.37 -3.44
N ILE A 51 6.79 17.19 -4.16
CA ILE A 51 6.20 18.41 -3.57
C ILE A 51 5.12 18.04 -2.55
N CYS A 52 4.13 17.22 -2.92
CA CYS A 52 3.06 16.83 -2.01
C CYS A 52 3.58 16.03 -0.81
N MET A 53 4.56 15.14 -1.04
CA MET A 53 5.18 14.35 0.03
C MET A 53 6.01 15.21 0.99
N GLY A 54 6.86 16.11 0.47
CA GLY A 54 7.63 17.06 1.28
C GLY A 54 6.74 18.01 2.07
N PHE A 55 5.69 18.52 1.43
CA PHE A 55 4.67 19.34 2.09
C PHE A 55 3.97 18.59 3.22
N LEU A 56 3.45 17.38 2.94
CA LEU A 56 2.78 16.56 3.95
C LEU A 56 3.72 16.22 5.11
N PHE A 57 4.97 15.87 4.82
CA PHE A 57 5.99 15.64 5.84
C PHE A 57 6.20 16.85 6.72
N GLY A 58 6.38 18.03 6.12
CA GLY A 58 6.59 19.28 6.85
C GLY A 58 5.40 19.63 7.74
N VAL A 59 4.17 19.51 7.22
CA VAL A 59 2.93 19.74 7.98
C VAL A 59 2.83 18.78 9.17
N LEU A 60 2.96 17.48 8.93
CA LEU A 60 2.79 16.47 9.97
C LEU A 60 3.89 16.58 11.04
N THR A 61 5.14 16.75 10.62
CA THR A 61 6.27 16.83 11.56
C THR A 61 6.27 18.15 12.34
N ALA A 62 5.85 19.27 11.72
CA ALA A 62 5.70 20.55 12.42
C ALA A 62 4.59 20.51 13.50
N SER A 63 3.51 19.76 13.26
CA SER A 63 2.44 19.58 14.25
C SER A 63 2.90 18.85 15.52
N VAL A 64 4.03 18.13 15.43
CA VAL A 64 4.66 17.42 16.55
C VAL A 64 6.13 17.84 16.72
N ALA A 65 6.48 19.07 16.37
CA ALA A 65 7.87 19.55 16.31
C ALA A 65 8.63 19.35 17.64
N SER A 66 7.94 19.44 18.78
CA SER A 66 8.55 19.23 20.10
C SER A 66 9.10 17.82 20.28
N ARG A 67 8.45 16.81 19.69
CA ARG A 67 8.85 15.40 19.79
C ARG A 67 10.15 15.10 19.03
N VAL A 68 10.43 15.88 17.98
CA VAL A 68 11.66 15.78 17.17
C VAL A 68 12.67 16.88 17.48
N SER A 69 12.48 17.62 18.59
CA SER A 69 13.38 18.68 19.05
C SER A 69 13.54 19.86 18.07
N MET A 70 12.51 20.14 17.26
CA MET A 70 12.47 21.23 16.26
C MET A 70 11.70 22.46 16.76
N GLY A 71 11.73 22.75 18.06
CA GLY A 71 10.96 23.82 18.69
C GLY A 71 9.59 23.38 19.20
N PRO A 72 8.68 24.31 19.58
CA PRO A 72 7.34 23.98 20.05
C PRO A 72 6.48 23.41 18.91
N SER A 73 5.58 22.48 19.25
CA SER A 73 4.58 21.96 18.29
C SER A 73 3.66 23.09 17.80
N LEU A 74 3.47 23.18 16.49
CA LEU A 74 2.75 24.28 15.89
C LEU A 74 1.26 23.96 15.65
N PRO A 75 0.34 24.90 15.91
CA PRO A 75 -1.06 24.74 15.54
C PRO A 75 -1.23 24.80 14.02
N PHE A 76 -2.27 24.13 13.50
CA PHE A 76 -2.55 24.08 12.06
C PHE A 76 -2.69 25.46 11.39
N SER A 77 -3.09 26.51 12.12
CA SER A 77 -3.17 27.86 11.59
C SER A 77 -1.81 28.42 11.19
N GLN A 78 -0.79 28.28 12.06
CA GLN A 78 0.57 28.73 11.77
C GLN A 78 1.20 27.87 10.66
N ILE A 79 0.94 26.56 10.65
CA ILE A 79 1.40 25.68 9.57
C ILE A 79 0.78 26.10 8.23
N PHE A 80 -0.50 26.50 8.22
CA PHE A 80 -1.18 26.97 7.02
C PHE A 80 -0.60 28.30 6.50
N GLU A 81 -0.20 29.21 7.40
CA GLU A 81 0.50 30.45 7.04
C GLU A 81 1.86 30.19 6.37
N SER A 82 2.58 29.15 6.80
CA SER A 82 3.87 28.74 6.22
C SER A 82 3.72 27.95 4.91
N ALA A 83 2.53 27.45 4.58
CA ALA A 83 2.29 26.56 3.45
C ALA A 83 2.72 27.14 2.07
N PRO A 84 2.46 28.41 1.75
CA PRO A 84 2.94 29.00 0.49
C PRO A 84 4.47 28.99 0.38
N GLY A 85 5.18 29.25 1.49
CA GLY A 85 6.63 29.21 1.56
C GLY A 85 7.17 27.79 1.33
N MET A 86 6.59 26.80 1.99
CA MET A 86 6.94 25.38 1.81
C MET A 86 6.80 24.95 0.34
N LEU A 87 5.65 25.25 -0.27
CA LEU A 87 5.36 24.87 -1.65
C LEU A 87 6.28 25.60 -2.64
N LEU A 88 6.53 26.90 -2.45
CA LEU A 88 7.41 27.69 -3.30
C LEU A 88 8.86 27.21 -3.21
N TRP A 89 9.34 26.91 -2.01
CA TRP A 89 10.67 26.37 -1.79
C TRP A 89 10.83 24.99 -2.45
N SER A 90 9.90 24.07 -2.21
CA SER A 90 9.94 22.73 -2.81
C SER A 90 9.86 22.78 -4.33
N TRP A 91 8.97 23.61 -4.88
CA TRP A 91 8.83 23.71 -6.33
C TRP A 91 10.06 24.32 -6.99
N SER A 92 10.65 25.37 -6.41
CA SER A 92 11.80 26.05 -7.00
C SER A 92 13.07 25.18 -7.01
N ASN A 93 13.36 24.47 -5.91
CA ASN A 93 14.44 23.49 -5.85
C ASN A 93 14.22 22.32 -6.82
N LEU A 94 12.98 21.78 -6.89
CA LEU A 94 12.65 20.72 -7.84
C LEU A 94 12.76 21.16 -9.30
N PHE A 95 12.37 22.40 -9.61
CA PHE A 95 12.50 22.94 -10.95
C PHE A 95 13.96 23.04 -11.38
N LEU A 96 14.84 23.48 -10.48
CA LEU A 96 16.29 23.48 -10.71
C LEU A 96 16.83 22.06 -10.97
N PHE A 97 16.44 21.09 -10.14
CA PHE A 97 16.81 19.68 -10.33
C PHE A 97 16.36 19.16 -11.70
N ASN A 98 15.12 19.44 -12.10
CA ASN A 98 14.56 18.99 -13.38
C ASN A 98 15.28 19.59 -14.59
N LEU A 99 15.77 20.83 -14.49
CA LEU A 99 16.57 21.45 -15.55
C LEU A 99 17.90 20.71 -15.75
N HIS A 100 18.57 20.32 -14.66
CA HIS A 100 19.77 19.47 -14.73
C HIS A 100 19.46 18.10 -15.32
N ASN A 101 18.38 17.48 -14.86
CA ASN A 101 18.05 16.11 -15.21
C ASN A 101 17.63 15.93 -16.68
N GLN A 102 16.96 16.92 -17.27
CA GLN A 102 16.31 16.77 -18.58
C GLN A 102 17.09 17.38 -19.76
N ARG A 103 18.18 18.12 -19.51
CA ARG A 103 18.84 18.93 -20.56
C ARG A 103 19.86 18.18 -21.43
N HIS A 104 20.42 17.08 -20.92
CA HIS A 104 21.53 16.38 -21.58
C HIS A 104 21.04 15.50 -22.73
N ALA A 105 21.85 15.35 -23.79
CA ALA A 105 21.43 14.57 -24.97
C ALA A 105 20.99 13.12 -24.66
N PRO A 106 21.67 12.35 -23.78
CA PRO A 106 21.20 11.03 -23.39
C PRO A 106 19.85 11.05 -22.65
N ALA A 107 19.63 12.04 -21.78
CA ALA A 107 18.37 12.20 -21.06
C ALA A 107 17.21 12.57 -22.00
N ILE A 108 17.47 13.41 -23.01
CA ILE A 108 16.47 13.75 -24.03
C ILE A 108 16.11 12.51 -24.86
N ALA A 109 17.08 11.67 -25.20
CA ALA A 109 16.84 10.42 -25.93
C ALA A 109 16.04 9.41 -25.10
N GLU A 110 16.35 9.27 -23.81
CA GLU A 110 15.59 8.45 -22.84
C GLU A 110 14.13 8.94 -22.73
N ASP A 111 13.96 10.25 -22.52
CA ASP A 111 12.64 10.87 -22.37
C ASP A 111 11.84 10.87 -23.67
N ALA A 112 12.47 10.88 -24.85
CA ALA A 112 11.76 10.74 -26.11
C ALA A 112 11.00 9.40 -26.23
N ILE A 113 11.46 8.38 -25.50
CA ILE A 113 10.80 7.07 -25.43
C ILE A 113 9.78 7.06 -24.28
N ASN A 114 10.23 7.34 -23.06
CA ASN A 114 9.40 7.17 -21.86
C ASN A 114 8.39 8.32 -21.67
N LYS A 115 8.78 9.56 -22.00
CA LYS A 115 8.09 10.82 -21.64
C LYS A 115 8.12 11.86 -22.78
N PRO A 116 7.65 11.53 -24.01
CA PRO A 116 7.80 12.39 -25.20
C PRO A 116 7.12 13.77 -25.09
N TRP A 117 6.22 13.96 -24.13
CA TRP A 117 5.55 15.23 -23.84
C TRP A 117 6.42 16.22 -23.05
N ARG A 118 7.57 15.81 -22.52
CA ARG A 118 8.49 16.70 -21.79
C ARG A 118 9.00 17.83 -22.70
N PRO A 119 9.40 18.99 -22.13
CA PRO A 119 9.69 20.19 -22.93
C PRO A 119 10.76 20.01 -24.01
N LEU A 120 11.85 19.30 -23.72
CA LEU A 120 12.96 19.13 -24.66
C LEU A 120 12.65 18.08 -25.74
N PRO A 121 12.17 16.86 -25.42
CA PRO A 121 11.75 15.91 -26.45
C PRO A 121 10.63 16.44 -27.36
N ALA A 122 9.71 17.23 -26.80
CA ALA A 122 8.62 17.86 -27.57
C ALA A 122 9.07 19.07 -28.41
N GLY A 123 10.36 19.45 -28.37
CA GLY A 123 10.90 20.57 -29.13
C GLY A 123 10.42 21.95 -28.66
N ARG A 124 9.87 22.07 -27.45
CA ARG A 124 9.36 23.34 -26.90
C ARG A 124 10.48 24.29 -26.47
N LEU A 125 11.66 23.73 -26.17
CA LEU A 125 12.83 24.42 -25.65
C LEU A 125 14.10 23.72 -26.14
N SER A 126 15.14 24.48 -26.52
CA SER A 126 16.44 23.90 -26.85
C SER A 126 17.28 23.59 -25.59
N PRO A 127 18.23 22.64 -25.64
CA PRO A 127 19.14 22.36 -24.52
C PRO A 127 19.93 23.58 -24.05
N HIS A 128 20.32 24.45 -24.98
CA HIS A 128 21.02 25.70 -24.67
C HIS A 128 20.11 26.71 -23.95
N GLN A 129 18.84 26.82 -24.36
CA GLN A 129 17.86 27.65 -23.66
C GLN A 129 17.58 27.12 -22.25
N ALA A 130 17.43 25.79 -22.08
CA ALA A 130 17.27 25.15 -20.77
C ALA A 130 18.46 25.46 -19.85
N THR A 131 19.68 25.42 -20.38
CA THR A 131 20.90 25.74 -19.62
C THR A 131 20.95 27.20 -19.16
N ARG A 132 20.53 28.15 -20.01
CA ARG A 132 20.42 29.55 -19.60
C ARG A 132 19.39 29.75 -18.49
N ILE A 133 18.22 29.12 -18.62
CA ILE A 133 17.17 29.16 -17.58
C ILE A 133 17.70 28.59 -16.27
N MET A 134 18.45 27.49 -16.31
CA MET A 134 19.07 26.88 -15.14
C MET A 134 20.00 27.85 -14.40
N TYR A 135 20.91 28.52 -15.12
CA TYR A 135 21.79 29.53 -14.50
C TYR A 135 21.03 30.70 -13.89
N CYS A 136 19.95 31.15 -14.54
CA CYS A 136 19.07 32.18 -13.98
C CYS A 136 18.26 31.69 -12.77
N THR A 137 18.01 30.38 -12.65
CA THR A 137 17.20 29.79 -11.57
C THR A 137 17.99 29.69 -10.25
N TYR A 138 19.30 29.44 -10.29
CA TYR A 138 20.16 29.40 -9.10
C TYR A 138 20.00 30.61 -8.15
N PRO A 139 20.19 31.87 -8.58
CA PRO A 139 20.02 33.01 -7.68
C PRO A 139 18.60 33.14 -7.15
N VAL A 140 17.59 32.79 -7.96
CA VAL A 140 16.17 32.83 -7.53
C VAL A 140 15.93 31.83 -6.40
N VAL A 141 16.41 30.59 -6.54
CA VAL A 141 16.27 29.54 -5.52
C VAL A 141 17.00 29.92 -4.22
N LEU A 142 18.19 30.51 -4.32
CA LEU A 142 18.93 30.99 -3.16
C LEU A 142 18.22 32.15 -2.45
N ILE A 143 17.65 33.09 -3.20
CA ILE A 143 16.87 34.20 -2.62
C ILE A 143 15.63 33.65 -1.91
N ILE A 144 14.86 32.77 -2.56
CA ILE A 144 13.69 32.12 -1.94
C ILE A 144 14.10 31.42 -0.64
N SER A 145 15.18 30.65 -0.66
CA SER A 145 15.65 29.90 0.52
C SER A 145 16.20 30.81 1.63
N SER A 146 16.77 31.96 1.29
CA SER A 146 17.22 32.95 2.28
C SER A 146 16.07 33.70 2.96
N VAL A 147 14.95 33.90 2.24
CA VAL A 147 13.79 34.66 2.75
C VAL A 147 12.80 33.74 3.45
N ALA A 148 12.50 32.58 2.88
CA ALA A 148 11.54 31.64 3.42
C ALA A 148 12.13 30.71 4.50
N GLY A 149 13.45 30.48 4.49
CA GLY A 149 14.11 29.42 5.26
C GLY A 149 14.50 28.22 4.37
N GLY A 150 15.13 27.20 4.96
CA GLY A 150 15.55 26.01 4.21
C GLY A 150 16.86 26.18 3.44
N MET A 151 17.72 27.15 3.80
CA MET A 151 18.97 27.44 3.09
C MET A 151 19.94 26.26 3.08
N LEU A 152 20.11 25.57 4.21
CA LEU A 152 21.02 24.43 4.28
C LEU A 152 20.51 23.25 3.43
N PRO A 153 19.25 22.78 3.58
CA PRO A 153 18.70 21.76 2.69
C PRO A 153 18.81 22.13 1.20
N CYS A 154 18.65 23.42 0.86
CA CYS A 154 18.81 23.90 -0.52
C CYS A 154 20.24 23.73 -1.03
N LEU A 155 21.24 24.12 -0.23
CA LEU A 155 22.65 23.99 -0.61
C LEU A 155 23.07 22.52 -0.74
N LEU A 156 22.63 21.67 0.19
CA LEU A 156 22.90 20.23 0.14
C LEU A 156 22.24 19.59 -1.10
N GLU A 157 20.97 19.94 -1.37
CA GLU A 157 20.27 19.46 -2.56
C GLU A 157 20.96 19.91 -3.85
N ALA A 158 21.46 21.14 -3.93
CA ALA A 158 22.22 21.60 -5.08
C ALA A 158 23.49 20.76 -5.31
N VAL A 159 24.20 20.40 -4.24
CA VAL A 159 25.39 19.53 -4.32
C VAL A 159 25.00 18.12 -4.78
N PHE A 160 23.96 17.52 -4.21
CA PHE A 160 23.50 16.19 -4.61
C PHE A 160 22.97 16.19 -6.05
N CYS A 161 22.28 17.24 -6.48
CA CYS A 161 21.82 17.43 -7.85
C CYS A 161 22.99 17.49 -8.85
N LEU A 162 24.06 18.22 -8.54
CA LEU A 162 25.27 18.27 -9.35
C LEU A 162 25.96 16.90 -9.38
N TRP A 163 26.07 16.22 -8.25
CA TRP A 163 26.67 14.90 -8.21
C TRP A 163 25.86 13.89 -9.05
N TYR A 164 24.54 13.90 -8.89
CA TYR A 164 23.62 13.02 -9.60
C TYR A 164 23.68 13.25 -11.11
N ASN A 165 23.55 14.49 -11.57
CA ASN A 165 23.36 14.80 -13.00
C ASN A 165 24.66 15.17 -13.74
N GLU A 166 25.61 15.86 -13.10
CA GLU A 166 26.80 16.42 -13.77
C GLU A 166 28.06 15.59 -13.51
N TRP A 167 28.19 14.95 -12.35
CA TRP A 167 29.36 14.13 -11.99
C TRP A 167 29.11 12.62 -12.12
N GLY A 168 28.09 12.22 -12.87
CA GLY A 168 27.83 10.82 -13.22
C GLY A 168 27.28 9.95 -12.09
N GLY A 169 26.79 10.53 -10.99
CA GLY A 169 26.22 9.78 -9.87
C GLY A 169 25.00 8.93 -10.27
N ALA A 170 24.23 9.37 -11.26
CA ALA A 170 23.05 8.65 -11.76
C ALA A 170 23.37 7.44 -12.66
N SER A 171 24.64 7.26 -13.05
CA SER A 171 25.10 6.17 -13.92
C SER A 171 25.31 4.86 -13.16
N ASP A 172 25.68 4.94 -11.88
CA ASP A 172 25.77 3.77 -11.00
C ASP A 172 24.43 3.54 -10.28
N PRO A 173 23.86 2.33 -10.33
CA PRO A 173 22.52 2.05 -9.79
C PRO A 173 22.44 2.20 -8.27
N VAL A 174 23.52 1.92 -7.54
CA VAL A 174 23.54 2.02 -6.07
C VAL A 174 23.72 3.47 -5.65
N LEU A 175 24.68 4.17 -6.25
CA LEU A 175 24.95 5.57 -5.98
C LEU A 175 23.76 6.46 -6.36
N LYS A 176 23.11 6.19 -7.50
CA LYS A 176 21.84 6.83 -7.90
C LYS A 176 20.82 6.76 -6.77
N ASN A 177 20.63 5.58 -6.18
CA ASN A 177 19.65 5.36 -5.14
C ASN A 177 20.02 6.05 -3.81
N ILE A 178 21.31 6.05 -3.45
CA ILE A 178 21.81 6.79 -2.27
C ILE A 178 21.57 8.29 -2.44
N LEU A 179 21.95 8.85 -3.59
CA LEU A 179 21.75 10.26 -3.90
C LEU A 179 20.26 10.64 -3.92
N ASN A 180 19.39 9.76 -4.44
CA ASN A 180 17.94 9.95 -4.33
C ASN A 180 17.50 10.02 -2.87
N GLY A 181 17.93 9.09 -2.01
CA GLY A 181 17.60 9.11 -0.58
C GLY A 181 18.03 10.40 0.12
N LEU A 182 19.26 10.84 -0.14
CA LEU A 182 19.81 12.09 0.42
C LEU A 182 19.08 13.34 -0.10
N GLY A 183 18.74 13.38 -1.39
CA GLY A 183 18.00 14.50 -1.95
C GLY A 183 16.57 14.59 -1.41
N PHE A 184 15.87 13.44 -1.31
CA PHE A 184 14.55 13.40 -0.66
C PHE A 184 14.60 13.83 0.81
N ALA A 185 15.67 13.50 1.55
CA ALA A 185 15.84 14.02 2.91
C ALA A 185 15.95 15.55 2.94
N CYS A 186 16.58 16.16 1.94
CA CYS A 186 16.59 17.63 1.79
C CYS A 186 15.19 18.17 1.47
N PHE A 187 14.42 17.48 0.61
CA PHE A 187 13.03 17.83 0.31
C PHE A 187 12.05 17.62 1.48
N PHE A 188 12.41 16.81 2.48
CA PHE A 188 11.71 16.73 3.75
C PHE A 188 12.15 17.82 4.73
N ALA A 189 13.46 18.05 4.83
CA ALA A 189 14.03 19.05 5.74
C ALA A 189 13.61 20.48 5.40
N GLY A 190 13.64 20.89 4.13
CA GLY A 190 13.33 22.27 3.73
C GLY A 190 11.94 22.75 4.18
N PRO A 191 10.84 22.06 3.81
CA PRO A 191 9.50 22.41 4.28
C PRO A 191 9.36 22.40 5.81
N LEU A 192 10.07 21.51 6.50
CA LEU A 192 10.08 21.47 7.96
C LEU A 192 10.78 22.70 8.55
N GLU A 193 11.96 23.09 8.04
CA GLU A 193 12.66 24.30 8.49
C GLU A 193 11.84 25.57 8.24
N ILE A 194 11.11 25.64 7.12
CA ILE A 194 10.22 26.77 6.82
C ILE A 194 9.03 26.80 7.78
N ALA A 195 8.45 25.64 8.08
CA ALA A 195 7.32 25.56 9.00
C ALA A 195 7.73 25.95 10.43
N THR A 196 8.86 25.46 10.93
CA THR A 196 9.30 25.67 12.33
C THR A 196 10.17 26.90 12.53
N GLY A 197 10.75 27.45 11.47
CA GLY A 197 11.77 28.51 11.55
C GLY A 197 13.09 28.04 12.19
N GLN A 198 13.27 26.74 12.40
CA GLN A 198 14.45 26.14 13.03
C GLN A 198 15.21 25.29 12.03
N SER A 199 16.55 25.28 12.11
CA SER A 199 17.34 24.40 11.24
C SER A 199 17.31 22.96 11.74
N VAL A 200 17.32 21.99 10.82
CA VAL A 200 17.43 20.57 11.18
C VAL A 200 18.75 20.23 11.86
N ILE A 201 19.81 21.02 11.68
CA ILE A 201 21.07 20.86 12.43
C ILE A 201 20.88 21.24 13.90
N SER A 202 20.13 22.31 14.18
CA SER A 202 19.86 22.74 15.56
C SER A 202 18.84 21.84 16.27
N GLY A 203 18.03 21.08 15.53
CA GLY A 203 17.06 20.14 16.08
C GLY A 203 17.65 18.87 16.71
N GLY A 204 18.98 18.72 16.74
CA GLY A 204 19.67 17.65 17.44
C GLY A 204 19.48 16.25 16.83
N MET A 205 19.80 15.22 17.61
CA MET A 205 19.92 13.85 17.09
C MET A 205 18.58 13.23 16.65
N LYS A 206 17.45 13.67 17.23
CA LYS A 206 16.13 13.06 16.94
C LYS A 206 15.65 13.35 15.52
N VAL A 207 15.64 14.61 15.10
CA VAL A 207 15.27 14.97 13.71
C VAL A 207 16.26 14.39 12.70
N ALA A 208 17.55 14.38 13.02
CA ALA A 208 18.58 13.78 12.17
C ALA A 208 18.36 12.28 11.99
N THR A 209 18.01 11.57 13.07
CA THR A 209 17.68 10.13 13.03
C THR A 209 16.44 9.88 12.17
N TRP A 210 15.40 10.71 12.32
CA TRP A 210 14.17 10.57 11.53
C TRP A 210 14.39 10.78 10.04
N LEU A 211 15.08 11.86 9.66
CA LEU A 211 15.44 12.13 8.27
C LEU A 211 16.35 11.03 7.70
N SER A 212 17.25 10.46 8.52
CA SER A 212 18.11 9.34 8.11
C SER A 212 17.33 8.06 7.85
N ILE A 213 16.31 7.75 8.68
CA ILE A 213 15.39 6.63 8.46
C ILE A 213 14.65 6.79 7.12
N LEU A 214 14.15 7.99 6.83
CA LEU A 214 13.47 8.28 5.57
C LEU A 214 14.41 8.22 4.35
N ALA A 215 15.62 8.76 4.49
CA ALA A 215 16.65 8.69 3.45
C ALA A 215 17.02 7.24 3.11
N ALA A 216 17.20 6.41 4.14
CA ALA A 216 17.53 5.00 3.97
C ALA A 216 16.35 4.19 3.40
N ALA A 217 15.11 4.51 3.81
CA ALA A 217 13.91 3.95 3.22
C ALA A 217 13.90 4.21 1.70
N ILE A 218 14.00 5.48 1.30
CA ILE A 218 13.99 5.87 -0.11
C ILE A 218 15.18 5.29 -0.87
N THR A 219 16.37 5.23 -0.28
CA THR A 219 17.54 4.60 -0.89
C THR A 219 17.24 3.15 -1.28
N THR A 220 16.63 2.39 -0.38
CA THR A 220 16.34 0.96 -0.63
C THR A 220 15.06 0.71 -1.44
N THR A 221 14.20 1.71 -1.64
CA THR A 221 12.92 1.56 -2.35
C THR A 221 12.78 2.43 -3.60
N SER A 222 13.76 3.28 -3.91
CA SER A 222 13.71 4.22 -5.04
C SER A 222 13.60 3.54 -6.41
N HIS A 223 14.03 2.28 -6.52
CA HIS A 223 13.82 1.46 -7.72
C HIS A 223 12.35 1.19 -8.05
N ALA A 224 11.41 1.51 -7.15
CA ALA A 224 9.99 1.54 -7.47
C ALA A 224 9.68 2.43 -8.68
N GLN A 225 10.44 3.52 -8.86
CA GLN A 225 10.27 4.42 -9.99
C GLN A 225 10.76 3.79 -11.30
N ASP A 226 11.79 2.96 -11.24
CA ASP A 226 12.43 2.37 -12.42
C ASP A 226 11.48 1.41 -13.18
N PHE A 227 10.46 0.85 -12.51
CA PHE A 227 9.47 -0.02 -13.17
C PHE A 227 8.73 0.67 -14.32
N ARG A 228 8.51 1.99 -14.26
CA ARG A 228 7.80 2.74 -15.31
C ARG A 228 8.72 3.14 -16.47
N ASP A 229 10.02 3.18 -16.21
CA ASP A 229 11.03 3.72 -17.11
C ASP A 229 11.91 2.62 -17.76
N MET A 230 11.64 1.33 -17.45
CA MET A 230 12.43 0.17 -17.90
C MET A 230 12.65 0.08 -19.41
N ASP A 231 11.67 0.46 -20.23
CA ASP A 231 11.78 0.37 -21.69
C ASP A 231 12.81 1.36 -22.23
N GLY A 232 12.76 2.62 -21.77
CA GLY A 232 13.78 3.63 -22.08
C GLY A 232 15.14 3.30 -21.47
N ASP A 233 15.19 2.81 -20.22
CA ASP A 233 16.44 2.38 -19.57
C ASP A 233 17.14 1.29 -20.38
N ARG A 234 16.38 0.29 -20.85
CA ARG A 234 16.90 -0.79 -21.69
C ARG A 234 17.40 -0.25 -23.04
N ALA A 235 16.69 0.70 -23.65
CA ALA A 235 17.04 1.25 -24.94
C ALA A 235 18.31 2.12 -24.90
N THR A 236 18.56 2.80 -23.78
CA THR A 236 19.75 3.64 -23.57
C THR A 236 20.91 2.90 -22.93
N GLY A 237 20.73 1.62 -22.56
CA GLY A 237 21.74 0.80 -21.90
C GLY A 237 21.96 1.14 -20.42
N ARG A 238 21.00 1.82 -19.78
CA ARG A 238 21.06 2.21 -18.38
C ARG A 238 20.77 1.00 -17.48
N MET A 239 21.67 0.73 -16.54
CA MET A 239 21.48 -0.35 -15.58
C MET A 239 20.63 0.13 -14.39
N THR A 240 19.43 -0.43 -14.24
CA THR A 240 18.54 -0.20 -13.09
C THR A 240 18.29 -1.49 -12.32
N VAL A 241 17.85 -1.38 -11.06
CA VAL A 241 17.64 -2.55 -10.18
C VAL A 241 16.71 -3.60 -10.84
N PRO A 242 15.55 -3.23 -11.44
CA PRO A 242 14.69 -4.22 -12.10
C PRO A 242 15.37 -4.95 -13.28
N LEU A 243 16.31 -4.29 -13.97
CA LEU A 243 17.08 -4.90 -15.06
C LEU A 243 18.22 -5.79 -14.55
N LEU A 244 18.75 -5.52 -13.35
CA LEU A 244 19.84 -6.28 -12.73
C LEU A 244 19.37 -7.58 -12.07
N ILE A 245 18.33 -7.51 -11.24
CA ILE A 245 17.86 -8.66 -10.43
C ILE A 245 16.57 -9.29 -10.97
N GLY A 246 15.98 -8.69 -12.01
CA GLY A 246 14.71 -9.11 -12.61
C GLY A 246 13.49 -8.46 -11.95
N ASP A 247 12.44 -8.22 -12.76
CA ASP A 247 11.22 -7.51 -12.36
C ASP A 247 10.55 -8.09 -11.11
N MET A 248 10.36 -9.41 -11.04
CA MET A 248 9.73 -10.07 -9.90
C MET A 248 10.53 -9.89 -8.61
N ASN A 249 11.84 -10.12 -8.65
CA ASN A 249 12.70 -10.01 -7.47
C ASN A 249 12.77 -8.55 -6.99
N ALA A 250 12.81 -7.59 -7.91
CA ALA A 250 12.77 -6.17 -7.56
C ALA A 250 11.45 -5.77 -6.88
N ARG A 251 10.31 -6.32 -7.32
CA ARG A 251 9.00 -6.09 -6.68
C ARG A 251 8.91 -6.72 -5.29
N VAL A 252 9.43 -7.93 -5.12
CA VAL A 252 9.49 -8.61 -3.83
C VAL A 252 10.39 -7.84 -2.86
N LEU A 253 11.58 -7.43 -3.31
CA LEU A 253 12.49 -6.58 -2.53
C LEU A 253 11.84 -5.27 -2.11
N LEU A 254 11.11 -4.62 -3.02
CA LEU A 254 10.35 -3.40 -2.71
C LEU A 254 9.30 -3.65 -1.62
N ALA A 255 8.51 -4.73 -1.73
CA ALA A 255 7.47 -5.06 -0.77
C ALA A 255 8.04 -5.30 0.64
N PHE A 256 9.12 -6.08 0.74
CA PHE A 256 9.81 -6.29 2.02
C PHE A 256 10.45 -5.01 2.56
N GLY A 257 11.06 -4.20 1.70
CA GLY A 257 11.65 -2.91 2.07
C GLY A 257 10.60 -1.97 2.67
N VAL A 258 9.46 -1.78 1.99
CA VAL A 258 8.37 -0.94 2.49
C VAL A 258 7.83 -1.46 3.83
N ALA A 259 7.60 -2.77 3.96
CA ALA A 259 7.13 -3.35 5.21
C ALA A 259 8.13 -3.17 6.37
N GLY A 260 9.42 -3.43 6.12
CA GLY A 260 10.49 -3.28 7.09
C GLY A 260 10.66 -1.83 7.55
N TRP A 261 10.74 -0.87 6.62
CA TRP A 261 10.89 0.55 6.95
C TRP A 261 9.68 1.12 7.67
N THR A 262 8.49 0.61 7.40
CA THR A 262 7.30 1.03 8.15
C THR A 262 7.37 0.54 9.60
N GLY A 263 7.92 -0.65 9.85
CA GLY A 263 8.23 -1.12 11.21
C GLY A 263 9.26 -0.26 11.93
N VAL A 264 10.34 0.12 11.24
CA VAL A 264 11.37 1.03 11.79
C VAL A 264 10.80 2.41 12.11
N ALA A 265 9.95 2.96 11.24
CA ALA A 265 9.26 4.22 11.49
C ALA A 265 8.35 4.14 12.73
N CYS A 266 7.59 3.05 12.88
CA CYS A 266 6.76 2.82 14.05
C CYS A 266 7.58 2.75 15.35
N TRP A 267 8.72 2.05 15.31
CA TRP A 267 9.66 2.00 16.42
C TRP A 267 10.17 3.39 16.80
N PHE A 268 10.60 4.19 15.81
CA PHE A 268 11.10 5.54 16.05
C PHE A 268 10.05 6.44 16.73
N TRP A 269 8.80 6.35 16.27
CA TRP A 269 7.70 7.16 16.79
C TRP A 269 7.03 6.59 18.04
N GLY A 270 7.52 5.46 18.58
CA GLY A 270 6.93 4.82 19.75
C GLY A 270 5.51 4.29 19.52
N VAL A 271 5.13 4.04 18.27
CA VAL A 271 3.85 3.44 17.92
C VAL A 271 3.84 1.99 18.39
N THR A 272 2.75 1.56 19.02
CA THR A 272 2.60 0.17 19.46
C THR A 272 2.74 -0.77 18.25
N VAL A 273 3.85 -1.53 18.22
CA VAL A 273 4.22 -2.44 17.12
C VAL A 273 3.06 -3.36 16.72
N VAL A 274 2.26 -3.74 17.72
CA VAL A 274 1.06 -4.58 17.57
C VAL A 274 -0.01 -3.93 16.67
N SER A 275 -0.31 -2.64 16.83
CA SER A 275 -1.29 -1.90 16.03
C SER A 275 -0.85 -1.83 14.57
N PHE A 276 0.44 -1.62 14.35
CA PHE A 276 1.03 -1.55 13.02
C PHE A 276 1.02 -2.91 12.31
N VAL A 277 1.50 -3.96 12.99
CA VAL A 277 1.57 -5.32 12.42
C VAL A 277 0.19 -5.80 12.00
N THR A 278 -0.81 -5.62 12.86
CA THR A 278 -2.18 -6.07 12.58
C THR A 278 -2.87 -5.25 11.51
N THR A 279 -2.67 -3.92 11.46
CA THR A 279 -3.18 -3.08 10.37
C THR A 279 -2.54 -3.43 9.03
N THR A 280 -1.22 -3.66 9.02
CA THR A 280 -0.50 -4.09 7.81
C THR A 280 -0.99 -5.43 7.32
N LEU A 281 -1.15 -6.39 8.23
CA LEU A 281 -1.71 -7.70 7.90
C LEU A 281 -3.13 -7.59 7.32
N ALA A 282 -3.96 -6.69 7.86
CA ALA A 282 -5.30 -6.43 7.35
C ALA A 282 -5.28 -5.84 5.92
N VAL A 283 -4.40 -4.87 5.64
CA VAL A 283 -4.20 -4.31 4.29
C VAL A 283 -3.70 -5.38 3.31
N VAL A 284 -2.70 -6.17 3.71
CA VAL A 284 -2.13 -7.23 2.88
C VAL A 284 -3.19 -8.28 2.54
N THR A 285 -3.92 -8.77 3.54
CA THR A 285 -4.94 -9.80 3.33
C THR A 285 -6.13 -9.30 2.50
N LEU A 286 -6.57 -8.05 2.65
CA LEU A 286 -7.56 -7.44 1.76
C LEU A 286 -7.03 -7.30 0.32
N SER A 287 -5.78 -6.89 0.16
CA SER A 287 -5.15 -6.75 -1.16
C SER A 287 -5.04 -8.10 -1.87
N LEU A 288 -4.63 -9.15 -1.14
CA LEU A 288 -4.58 -10.51 -1.65
C LEU A 288 -5.97 -11.04 -2.01
N ARG A 289 -7.01 -10.66 -1.25
CA ARG A 289 -8.40 -11.01 -1.56
C ARG A 289 -8.87 -10.38 -2.88
N ILE A 290 -8.62 -9.09 -3.07
CA ILE A 290 -8.98 -8.38 -4.32
C ILE A 290 -8.18 -8.96 -5.49
N TRP A 291 -6.89 -9.22 -5.31
CA TRP A 291 -6.06 -9.81 -6.35
C TRP A 291 -6.49 -11.24 -6.69
N SER A 292 -6.90 -12.03 -5.70
CA SER A 292 -7.45 -13.36 -5.90
C SER A 292 -8.70 -13.34 -6.81
N ARG A 293 -9.64 -12.43 -6.55
CA ARG A 293 -10.81 -12.20 -7.43
C ARG A 293 -10.39 -11.83 -8.85
N HIS A 294 -9.41 -10.95 -8.97
CA HIS A 294 -8.87 -10.54 -10.27
C HIS A 294 -8.24 -11.72 -11.04
N LEU A 295 -7.48 -12.58 -10.37
CA LEU A 295 -6.89 -13.79 -10.97
C LEU A 295 -7.96 -14.78 -11.48
N GLN A 296 -9.12 -14.80 -10.83
CA GLN A 296 -10.26 -15.63 -11.21
C GLN A 296 -11.19 -14.95 -12.23
N ASN A 297 -10.89 -13.71 -12.65
CA ASN A 297 -11.77 -12.88 -13.49
C ASN A 297 -13.19 -12.70 -12.92
N LEU A 298 -13.31 -12.67 -11.59
CA LEU A 298 -14.59 -12.47 -10.91
C LEU A 298 -14.82 -10.99 -10.61
N PRO A 299 -16.06 -10.48 -10.77
CA PRO A 299 -16.41 -9.14 -10.30
C PRO A 299 -16.35 -9.09 -8.75
N LEU A 300 -16.20 -7.88 -8.22
CA LEU A 300 -16.25 -7.66 -6.77
C LEU A 300 -17.68 -7.91 -6.26
N GLY A 301 -17.82 -8.81 -5.29
CA GLY A 301 -19.10 -9.10 -4.66
C GLY A 301 -19.38 -8.20 -3.45
N PHE A 302 -20.61 -8.27 -2.93
CA PHE A 302 -21.01 -7.56 -1.70
C PHE A 302 -20.03 -7.78 -0.52
N PRO A 303 -19.55 -9.02 -0.23
CA PRO A 303 -18.59 -9.24 0.84
C PRO A 303 -17.24 -8.53 0.62
N ASP A 304 -16.85 -8.26 -0.63
CA ASP A 304 -15.60 -7.58 -0.96
C ASP A 304 -15.72 -6.07 -0.69
N TYR A 305 -16.87 -5.46 -1.05
CA TYR A 305 -17.17 -4.07 -0.69
C TYR A 305 -17.23 -3.87 0.82
N MET A 306 -17.87 -4.78 1.56
CA MET A 306 -17.93 -4.72 3.02
C MET A 306 -16.53 -4.79 3.65
N ALA A 307 -15.62 -5.61 3.10
CA ALA A 307 -14.24 -5.68 3.59
C ALA A 307 -13.46 -4.36 3.31
N ILE A 308 -13.71 -3.71 2.18
CA ILE A 308 -13.12 -2.39 1.87
C ILE A 308 -13.64 -1.32 2.84
N VAL A 309 -14.96 -1.27 3.06
CA VAL A 309 -15.56 -0.32 4.02
C VAL A 309 -15.04 -0.57 5.43
N ALA A 310 -14.98 -1.83 5.86
CA ALA A 310 -14.42 -2.21 7.15
C ALA A 310 -12.96 -1.72 7.28
N MET A 311 -12.14 -1.85 6.24
CA MET A 311 -10.76 -1.34 6.27
C MET A 311 -10.67 0.17 6.37
N ILE A 312 -11.55 0.92 5.70
CA ILE A 312 -11.58 2.38 5.80
C ILE A 312 -11.93 2.80 7.23
N LEU A 313 -12.94 2.17 7.82
CA LEU A 313 -13.36 2.45 9.19
C LEU A 313 -12.27 2.08 10.20
N THR A 314 -11.67 0.90 10.06
CA THR A 314 -10.56 0.45 10.90
C THR A 314 -9.35 1.38 10.80
N ALA A 315 -8.98 1.81 9.58
CA ALA A 315 -7.92 2.79 9.39
C ALA A 315 -8.25 4.12 10.08
N GLY A 316 -9.49 4.59 9.98
CA GLY A 316 -9.97 5.78 10.71
C GLY A 316 -9.82 5.63 12.22
N THR A 317 -10.23 4.50 12.79
CA THR A 317 -10.08 4.21 14.22
C THR A 317 -8.61 4.21 14.66
N VAL A 318 -7.74 3.54 13.88
CA VAL A 318 -6.29 3.54 14.15
C VAL A 318 -5.72 4.97 14.07
N SER A 319 -6.11 5.76 13.08
CA SER A 319 -5.69 7.15 12.95
C SER A 319 -6.12 8.02 14.13
N VAL A 320 -7.34 7.83 14.66
CA VAL A 320 -7.82 8.55 15.84
C VAL A 320 -6.99 8.20 17.08
N PHE A 321 -6.72 6.92 17.33
CA PHE A 321 -5.90 6.50 18.47
C PHE A 321 -4.44 6.94 18.34
N LEU A 322 -3.87 6.90 17.14
CA LEU A 322 -2.52 7.42 16.89
C LEU A 322 -2.48 8.94 17.10
N ALA A 323 -3.47 9.68 16.59
CA ALA A 323 -3.58 11.12 16.83
C ALA A 323 -3.70 11.43 18.33
N ALA A 324 -4.49 10.66 19.09
CA ALA A 324 -4.60 10.80 20.54
C ALA A 324 -3.26 10.51 21.25
N ALA A 325 -2.49 9.52 20.77
CA ALA A 325 -1.16 9.22 21.30
C ALA A 325 -0.15 10.35 21.04
N PHE A 326 -0.15 10.93 19.85
CA PHE A 326 0.80 11.98 19.46
C PHE A 326 0.42 13.38 19.95
N ALA A 327 -0.86 13.75 19.87
CA ALA A 327 -1.33 15.10 20.18
C ALA A 327 -1.62 15.31 21.66
N ALA A 328 -1.91 14.24 22.40
CA ALA A 328 -2.34 14.33 23.79
C ALA A 328 -1.50 13.44 24.73
N ASP A 329 -0.39 12.86 24.24
CA ASP A 329 0.59 12.18 25.08
C ASP A 329 0.02 10.92 25.79
N LEU A 330 -0.90 10.19 25.12
CA LEU A 330 -1.47 8.92 25.61
C LEU A 330 -0.35 7.91 25.92
N GLY A 331 -0.41 7.25 27.08
CA GLY A 331 0.62 6.31 27.54
C GLY A 331 1.72 6.89 28.42
N ILE A 332 1.65 8.18 28.74
CA ILE A 332 2.49 8.85 29.74
C ILE A 332 1.65 9.06 31.01
N HIS A 333 2.29 8.97 32.19
CA HIS A 333 1.62 9.18 33.48
C HIS A 333 1.00 10.58 33.55
N LEU A 334 -0.24 10.67 34.04
CA LEU A 334 -1.00 11.91 34.07
C LEU A 334 -0.27 13.06 34.78
N GLN A 335 0.51 12.75 35.82
CA GLN A 335 1.32 13.76 36.53
C GLN A 335 2.39 14.39 35.63
N GLU A 336 3.01 13.61 34.75
CA GLU A 336 4.03 14.10 33.80
C GLU A 336 3.39 14.93 32.68
N VAL A 337 2.21 14.55 32.22
CA VAL A 337 1.46 15.31 31.19
C VAL A 337 0.99 16.66 31.73
N LEU A 338 0.47 16.69 32.97
CA LEU A 338 0.05 17.92 33.63
C LEU A 338 1.23 18.85 33.95
N ALA A 339 2.43 18.30 34.17
CA ALA A 339 3.65 19.07 34.39
C ALA A 339 4.19 19.71 33.09
N ASP A 340 3.97 19.09 31.93
CA ASP A 340 4.41 19.60 30.62
C ASP A 340 3.44 20.66 30.06
N ASP A 341 2.17 20.33 29.89
CA ASP A 341 1.15 21.28 29.44
C ASP A 341 -0.27 20.87 29.90
N PRO A 342 -0.87 21.58 30.86
CA PRO A 342 -2.20 21.27 31.37
C PRO A 342 -3.33 21.45 30.33
N ALA A 343 -3.11 22.18 29.23
CA ALA A 343 -4.10 22.32 28.16
C ALA A 343 -4.26 21.03 27.32
N LYS A 344 -3.23 20.18 27.26
CA LYS A 344 -3.29 18.86 26.59
C LYS A 344 -4.23 17.90 27.28
N PHE A 345 -4.34 18.00 28.62
CA PHE A 345 -5.31 17.23 29.39
C PHE A 345 -6.77 17.58 29.02
N ALA A 346 -7.05 18.86 28.74
CA ALA A 346 -8.37 19.29 28.29
C ALA A 346 -8.73 18.76 26.88
N LEU A 347 -7.74 18.54 26.01
CA LEU A 347 -7.93 17.94 24.67
C LEU A 347 -8.35 16.46 24.78
N HIS A 348 -7.76 15.70 25.71
CA HIS A 348 -8.22 14.34 26.04
C HIS A 348 -9.67 14.34 26.54
N MET A 349 -10.00 15.20 27.50
CA MET A 349 -11.32 15.27 28.14
C MET A 349 -12.46 15.70 27.20
N ARG A 350 -12.17 16.23 26.00
CA ARG A 350 -13.19 16.53 24.97
C ARG A 350 -13.76 15.28 24.29
N GLY A 351 -13.00 14.17 24.24
CA GLY A 351 -13.50 12.88 23.76
C GLY A 351 -14.33 12.12 24.80
N PHE A 352 -14.12 12.46 26.07
CA PHE A 352 -14.78 11.88 27.25
C PHE A 352 -15.86 12.84 27.78
N LEU A 353 -16.86 13.17 26.94
CA LEU A 353 -18.02 14.03 27.27
C LEU A 353 -18.92 13.41 28.37
N LEU A 354 -18.43 13.32 29.61
CA LEU A 354 -18.97 12.44 30.64
C LEU A 354 -19.55 13.17 31.87
N CYS A 355 -19.16 14.42 32.12
CA CYS A 355 -19.75 15.22 33.20
C CYS A 355 -20.92 16.07 32.71
N LYS A 356 -21.90 16.29 33.60
CA LYS A 356 -23.02 17.22 33.40
C LYS A 356 -22.89 18.38 34.41
N PRO A 357 -22.78 19.64 33.97
CA PRO A 357 -22.61 20.09 32.58
C PRO A 357 -21.21 19.72 32.03
N VAL A 358 -21.05 19.66 30.70
CA VAL A 358 -19.80 19.21 30.04
C VAL A 358 -18.58 20.02 30.51
N GLN A 359 -18.78 21.29 30.82
CA GLN A 359 -17.77 22.21 31.34
C GLN A 359 -17.14 21.72 32.67
N PHE A 360 -17.85 20.89 33.43
CA PHE A 360 -17.37 20.33 34.70
C PHE A 360 -16.24 19.30 34.50
N ASN A 361 -16.00 18.87 33.25
CA ASN A 361 -14.82 18.07 32.91
C ASN A 361 -13.51 18.83 33.19
N TRP A 362 -13.45 20.14 32.90
CA TRP A 362 -12.21 20.93 32.97
C TRP A 362 -12.27 22.10 33.95
N ASP A 363 -13.47 22.54 34.34
CA ASP A 363 -13.68 23.55 35.38
C ASP A 363 -14.35 22.89 36.59
N LYS A 364 -13.59 22.64 37.65
CA LYS A 364 -14.12 22.05 38.89
C LYS A 364 -14.74 23.08 39.84
N THR A 365 -14.72 24.37 39.48
CA THR A 365 -15.30 25.44 40.30
C THR A 365 -16.81 25.55 40.12
N ILE A 366 -17.36 25.00 39.03
CA ILE A 366 -18.80 24.94 38.77
C ILE A 366 -19.42 23.70 39.44
N ALA A 367 -20.69 23.80 39.86
CA ALA A 367 -21.40 22.64 40.36
C ALA A 367 -21.72 21.67 39.20
N GLY A 368 -21.26 20.42 39.32
CA GLY A 368 -21.53 19.39 38.33
C GLY A 368 -21.43 17.99 38.92
N THR A 369 -21.99 17.02 38.20
CA THR A 369 -21.93 15.60 38.54
C THR A 369 -21.35 14.84 37.36
N CYS A 370 -20.36 14.00 37.62
CA CYS A 370 -19.86 13.03 36.66
C CYS A 370 -20.55 11.68 36.96
N THR A 371 -21.33 11.17 36.01
CA THR A 371 -22.03 9.88 36.17
C THR A 371 -21.07 8.74 35.84
N GLY A 372 -20.94 7.76 36.76
CA GLY A 372 -20.29 6.44 36.64
C GLY A 372 -19.50 6.20 35.36
N GLU A 373 -18.28 6.73 35.31
CA GLU A 373 -17.39 6.82 34.14
C GLU A 373 -17.06 5.44 33.53
N ASN A 374 -16.91 4.41 34.35
CA ASN A 374 -16.65 3.04 33.89
C ASN A 374 -17.89 2.41 33.25
N THR A 375 -19.10 2.77 33.69
CA THR A 375 -20.33 2.04 33.34
C THR A 375 -20.67 2.17 31.87
N ALA A 376 -20.51 3.35 31.26
CA ALA A 376 -20.80 3.53 29.83
C ALA A 376 -19.82 2.75 28.93
N TYR A 377 -18.52 2.82 29.21
CA TYR A 377 -17.50 2.07 28.47
C TYR A 377 -17.59 0.56 28.72
N LEU A 378 -17.93 0.15 29.94
CA LEU A 378 -18.20 -1.25 30.26
C LEU A 378 -19.43 -1.77 29.54
N VAL A 379 -20.53 -1.02 29.49
CA VAL A 379 -21.73 -1.41 28.74
C VAL A 379 -21.43 -1.55 27.26
N ALA A 380 -20.71 -0.58 26.67
CA ALA A 380 -20.28 -0.67 25.27
C ALA A 380 -19.35 -1.88 25.03
N GLY A 381 -18.35 -2.08 25.90
CA GLY A 381 -17.41 -3.19 25.80
C GLY A 381 -18.04 -4.57 25.97
N VAL A 382 -18.97 -4.72 26.92
CA VAL A 382 -19.74 -5.96 27.14
C VAL A 382 -20.68 -6.23 25.98
N THR A 383 -21.34 -5.20 25.44
CA THR A 383 -22.22 -5.35 24.26
C THR A 383 -21.41 -5.80 23.05
N ASN A 384 -20.25 -5.19 22.82
CA ASN A 384 -19.36 -5.57 21.72
C ASN A 384 -18.86 -7.02 21.85
N LEU A 385 -18.41 -7.41 23.05
CA LEU A 385 -18.02 -8.80 23.34
C LEU A 385 -19.17 -9.79 23.08
N ALA A 386 -20.40 -9.43 23.45
CA ALA A 386 -21.56 -10.28 23.20
C ALA A 386 -21.82 -10.48 21.69
N VAL A 387 -21.66 -9.41 20.90
CA VAL A 387 -21.75 -9.48 19.43
C VAL A 387 -20.65 -10.37 18.85
N ASP A 388 -19.41 -10.23 19.31
CA ASP A 388 -18.28 -11.07 18.85
C ASP A 388 -18.55 -12.57 19.10
N MET A 389 -19.01 -12.90 20.32
CA MET A 389 -19.36 -14.28 20.68
C MET A 389 -20.50 -14.81 19.82
N PHE A 390 -21.52 -13.99 19.56
CA PHE A 390 -22.64 -14.36 18.70
C PHE A 390 -22.19 -14.68 17.27
N ILE A 391 -21.33 -13.82 16.69
CA ILE A 391 -20.80 -14.00 15.33
C ILE A 391 -19.98 -15.30 15.22
N VAL A 392 -19.18 -15.64 16.23
CA VAL A 392 -18.37 -16.88 16.22
C VAL A 392 -19.24 -18.13 16.41
N ILE A 393 -20.27 -18.07 17.27
CA ILE A 393 -21.13 -19.22 17.56
C ILE A 393 -22.10 -19.52 16.41
N LEU A 394 -22.62 -18.50 15.73
CA LEU A 394 -23.67 -18.63 14.71
C LEU A 394 -23.37 -19.69 13.61
N PRO A 395 -22.18 -19.74 12.98
CA PRO A 395 -21.87 -20.74 11.95
C PRO A 395 -21.43 -22.10 12.50
N MET A 396 -21.12 -22.24 13.80
CA MET A 396 -20.53 -23.47 14.35
C MET A 396 -21.40 -24.72 14.19
N PRO A 397 -22.72 -24.70 14.46
CA PRO A 397 -23.58 -25.87 14.24
C PRO A 397 -23.58 -26.37 12.79
N LEU A 398 -23.42 -25.46 11.82
CA LEU A 398 -23.33 -25.81 10.41
C LEU A 398 -21.98 -26.46 10.08
N VAL A 399 -20.88 -25.89 10.60
CA VAL A 399 -19.51 -26.37 10.37
C VAL A 399 -19.31 -27.78 10.94
N PHE A 400 -19.88 -28.08 12.12
CA PHE A 400 -19.78 -29.42 12.71
C PHE A 400 -20.52 -30.50 11.92
N ARG A 401 -21.47 -30.13 11.06
CA ARG A 401 -22.21 -31.07 10.20
C ARG A 401 -21.57 -31.24 8.82
N LEU A 402 -20.53 -30.46 8.50
CA LEU A 402 -19.95 -30.42 7.16
C LEU A 402 -18.80 -31.44 7.02
N GLN A 403 -18.96 -32.41 6.11
CA GLN A 403 -17.93 -33.41 5.81
C GLN A 403 -16.87 -32.82 4.86
N MET A 404 -15.70 -32.43 5.40
CA MET A 404 -14.63 -31.77 4.63
C MET A 404 -13.30 -32.54 4.62
N THR A 405 -12.53 -32.37 3.55
CA THR A 405 -11.15 -32.88 3.45
C THR A 405 -10.23 -32.19 4.47
N LEU A 406 -9.16 -32.88 4.92
CA LEU A 406 -8.29 -32.41 6.00
C LEU A 406 -7.71 -31.00 5.74
N SER A 407 -7.32 -30.69 4.50
CA SER A 407 -6.80 -29.36 4.11
C SER A 407 -7.85 -28.25 4.30
N ARG A 408 -9.10 -28.49 3.87
CA ARG A 408 -10.21 -27.55 4.09
C ARG A 408 -10.56 -27.44 5.57
N ARG A 409 -10.52 -28.56 6.31
CA ARG A 409 -10.75 -28.59 7.76
C ARG A 409 -9.72 -27.77 8.54
N ILE A 410 -8.43 -27.83 8.17
CA ILE A 410 -7.37 -27.02 8.79
C ILE A 410 -7.58 -25.53 8.48
N SER A 411 -7.90 -25.16 7.23
CA SER A 411 -8.15 -23.75 6.87
C SER A 411 -9.36 -23.18 7.63
N VAL A 412 -10.45 -23.95 7.69
CA VAL A 412 -11.67 -23.56 8.42
C VAL A 412 -11.39 -23.49 9.92
N ALA A 413 -10.66 -24.46 10.49
CA ALA A 413 -10.24 -24.42 11.90
C ALA A 413 -9.35 -23.21 12.21
N GLY A 414 -8.46 -22.82 11.30
CA GLY A 414 -7.62 -21.63 11.44
C GLY A 414 -8.44 -20.33 11.51
N MET A 415 -9.45 -20.18 10.64
CA MET A 415 -10.36 -19.04 10.69
C MET A 415 -11.17 -18.98 12.00
N PHE A 416 -11.71 -20.12 12.45
CA PHE A 416 -12.45 -20.17 13.70
C PHE A 416 -11.57 -19.93 14.92
N SER A 417 -10.32 -20.41 14.91
CA SER A 417 -9.35 -20.16 15.98
C SER A 417 -8.99 -18.68 16.06
N LEU A 418 -8.84 -18.00 14.92
CA LEU A 418 -8.62 -16.56 14.87
C LEU A 418 -9.85 -15.78 15.38
N GLY A 419 -11.06 -16.21 15.04
CA GLY A 419 -12.30 -15.66 15.59
C GLY A 419 -12.41 -15.81 17.11
N ALA A 420 -12.09 -16.98 17.65
CA ALA A 420 -12.07 -17.22 19.10
C ALA A 420 -11.01 -16.37 19.82
N LEU A 421 -9.84 -16.17 19.18
CA LEU A 421 -8.80 -15.28 19.71
C LEU A 421 -9.30 -13.83 19.82
N ILE A 422 -10.07 -13.35 18.83
CA ILE A 422 -10.67 -12.01 18.87
C ILE A 422 -11.60 -11.88 20.09
N CYS A 423 -12.46 -12.87 20.36
CA CYS A 423 -13.32 -12.86 21.54
C CYS A 423 -12.53 -12.82 22.87
N VAL A 424 -11.41 -13.54 22.96
CA VAL A 424 -10.52 -13.49 24.14
C VAL A 424 -9.93 -12.09 24.31
N MET A 425 -9.49 -11.44 23.23
CA MET A 425 -8.98 -10.06 23.29
C MET A 425 -10.07 -9.06 23.70
N SER A 426 -11.29 -9.20 23.18
CA SER A 426 -12.46 -8.40 23.59
C SER A 426 -12.79 -8.60 25.08
N GLN A 427 -12.65 -9.82 25.60
CA GLN A 427 -12.83 -10.12 27.03
C GLN A 427 -11.75 -9.45 27.89
N LEU A 428 -10.47 -9.54 27.49
CA LEU A 428 -9.36 -8.89 28.19
C LEU A 428 -9.55 -7.37 28.24
N ARG A 429 -10.06 -6.77 27.16
CA ARG A 429 -10.41 -5.34 27.13
C ARG A 429 -11.46 -4.98 28.18
N VAL A 430 -12.53 -5.77 28.30
CA VAL A 430 -13.59 -5.54 29.30
C VAL A 430 -13.07 -5.70 30.72
N LEU A 431 -12.24 -6.73 30.98
CA LEU A 431 -11.61 -6.92 32.29
C LEU A 431 -10.68 -5.75 32.66
N TRP A 432 -9.99 -5.18 31.67
CA TRP A 432 -9.15 -4.01 31.89
C TRP A 432 -9.97 -2.75 32.17
N LEU A 433 -11.01 -2.48 31.37
CA LEU A 433 -11.95 -1.38 31.59
C LEU A 433 -12.68 -1.46 32.95
N ALA A 434 -12.84 -2.66 33.50
CA ALA A 434 -13.48 -2.84 34.81
C ALA A 434 -12.58 -2.39 35.96
N ASN A 435 -11.26 -2.44 35.79
CA ASN A 435 -10.27 -2.25 36.86
C ASN A 435 -9.30 -1.09 36.59
N TRP A 436 -9.48 -0.32 35.51
CA TRP A 436 -8.60 0.80 35.18
C TRP A 436 -8.68 1.92 36.23
N ASN A 437 -7.58 2.65 36.40
CA ASN A 437 -7.48 3.69 37.40
C ASN A 437 -7.77 5.07 36.79
N LEU A 438 -8.89 5.66 37.22
CA LEU A 438 -9.32 6.99 36.77
C LEU A 438 -8.37 8.11 37.24
N SER A 439 -7.57 7.90 38.29
CA SER A 439 -6.60 8.90 38.75
C SER A 439 -5.37 9.04 37.86
N ASP A 440 -5.14 8.08 36.95
CA ASP A 440 -4.09 8.12 35.93
C ASP A 440 -4.63 7.59 34.60
N MET A 441 -5.65 8.28 34.09
CA MET A 441 -6.38 7.88 32.90
C MET A 441 -5.47 7.81 31.67
N THR A 442 -4.56 8.77 31.49
CA THR A 442 -3.68 8.87 30.31
C THR A 442 -2.77 7.65 30.15
N TYR A 443 -2.29 7.07 31.25
CA TYR A 443 -1.50 5.85 31.22
C TYR A 443 -2.40 4.60 31.11
N THR A 444 -3.41 4.49 31.96
CA THR A 444 -4.21 3.26 32.12
C THR A 444 -5.19 2.98 30.98
N VAL A 445 -5.55 3.98 30.16
CA VAL A 445 -6.34 3.80 28.93
C VAL A 445 -5.59 3.06 27.82
N THR A 446 -4.26 3.05 27.87
CA THR A 446 -3.39 2.58 26.78
C THR A 446 -3.63 1.11 26.40
N PRO A 447 -3.68 0.14 27.33
CA PRO A 447 -4.01 -1.24 26.98
C PRO A 447 -5.41 -1.37 26.37
N GLY A 448 -6.39 -0.60 26.87
CA GLY A 448 -7.75 -0.57 26.32
C GLY A 448 -7.79 -0.07 24.86
N ALA A 449 -6.99 0.95 24.54
CA ALA A 449 -6.81 1.44 23.18
C ALA A 449 -6.16 0.40 22.27
N ILE A 450 -5.12 -0.30 22.74
CA ILE A 450 -4.46 -1.38 21.99
C ILE A 450 -5.45 -2.49 21.64
N TYR A 451 -6.23 -2.98 22.60
CA TYR A 451 -7.25 -4.01 22.34
C TYR A 451 -8.32 -3.52 21.36
N SER A 452 -8.68 -2.22 21.42
CA SER A 452 -9.66 -1.61 20.52
C SER A 452 -9.17 -1.42 19.08
N ILE A 453 -7.84 -1.46 18.85
CA ILE A 453 -7.24 -1.49 17.52
C ILE A 453 -7.11 -2.94 17.01
N LEU A 454 -6.70 -3.84 17.88
CA LEU A 454 -6.45 -5.25 17.57
C LEU A 454 -7.71 -5.95 17.05
N GLU A 455 -8.84 -5.71 17.68
CA GLU A 455 -10.09 -6.40 17.39
C GLU A 455 -10.56 -6.16 15.92
N PRO A 456 -10.78 -4.93 15.43
CA PRO A 456 -11.24 -4.71 14.07
C PRO A 456 -10.18 -5.05 13.00
N THR A 457 -8.88 -4.88 13.29
CA THR A 457 -7.81 -5.23 12.35
C THR A 457 -7.73 -6.74 12.14
N LEU A 458 -7.77 -7.54 13.21
CA LEU A 458 -7.82 -9.00 13.12
C LEU A 458 -9.16 -9.49 12.56
N GLY A 459 -10.25 -8.78 12.80
CA GLY A 459 -11.55 -9.04 12.19
C GLY A 459 -11.50 -8.98 10.66
N VAL A 460 -10.86 -7.95 10.08
CA VAL A 460 -10.67 -7.88 8.63
C VAL A 460 -9.79 -9.02 8.12
N VAL A 461 -8.68 -9.31 8.81
CA VAL A 461 -7.81 -10.43 8.45
C VAL A 461 -8.61 -11.71 8.35
N ASN A 462 -9.37 -12.04 9.40
CA ASN A 462 -10.20 -13.22 9.46
C ASN A 462 -11.24 -13.28 8.33
N ALA A 463 -11.87 -12.16 8.01
CA ALA A 463 -12.83 -12.06 6.91
C ALA A 463 -12.19 -12.30 5.52
N CYS A 464 -10.89 -12.03 5.36
CA CYS A 464 -10.20 -12.15 4.08
C CYS A 464 -9.58 -13.54 3.83
N LEU A 465 -9.20 -14.26 4.90
CA LEU A 465 -8.55 -15.58 4.82
C LEU A 465 -9.19 -16.62 3.87
N PRO A 466 -10.53 -16.76 3.75
CA PRO A 466 -11.12 -17.77 2.87
C PRO A 466 -10.77 -17.59 1.39
N THR A 467 -10.51 -16.34 1.00
CA THR A 467 -10.51 -15.93 -0.42
C THR A 467 -9.11 -15.78 -1.00
N ILE A 468 -8.05 -15.79 -0.20
CA ILE A 468 -6.68 -15.46 -0.65
C ILE A 468 -5.93 -16.61 -1.33
N LYS A 469 -6.46 -17.85 -1.28
CA LYS A 469 -5.77 -19.05 -1.78
C LYS A 469 -5.27 -18.95 -3.24
N PRO A 470 -6.05 -18.48 -4.22
CA PRO A 470 -5.57 -18.28 -5.60
C PRO A 470 -4.36 -17.34 -5.71
N ALA A 471 -4.35 -16.24 -4.95
CA ALA A 471 -3.23 -15.30 -4.93
C ALA A 471 -1.96 -15.94 -4.35
N ILE A 472 -2.09 -16.70 -3.24
CA ILE A 472 -0.96 -17.41 -2.63
C ILE A 472 -0.37 -18.44 -3.61
N ASN A 473 -1.22 -19.22 -4.28
CA ASN A 473 -0.78 -20.20 -5.28
C ASN A 473 -0.05 -19.54 -6.46
N LYS A 474 -0.45 -18.32 -6.84
CA LYS A 474 0.21 -17.57 -7.91
C LYS A 474 1.58 -17.03 -7.48
N MET A 475 1.71 -16.57 -6.24
CA MET A 475 2.95 -16.00 -5.69
C MET A 475 4.01 -17.07 -5.39
N PHE A 476 3.61 -18.19 -4.79
CA PHE A 476 4.53 -19.17 -4.22
C PHE A 476 4.45 -20.55 -4.91
N GLY A 477 3.69 -20.65 -6.00
CA GLY A 477 3.42 -21.91 -6.71
C GLY A 477 2.38 -22.78 -6.00
N THR A 478 1.75 -23.68 -6.75
CA THR A 478 0.66 -24.57 -6.28
C THR A 478 1.07 -25.57 -5.18
N GLY A 479 2.37 -25.70 -4.88
CA GLY A 479 2.89 -26.63 -3.87
C GLY A 479 2.93 -26.11 -2.44
N THR A 480 2.74 -24.79 -2.19
CA THR A 480 2.93 -24.21 -0.85
C THR A 480 1.74 -24.37 0.09
N LEU A 481 0.53 -24.60 -0.43
CA LEU A 481 -0.69 -24.83 0.37
C LEU A 481 -1.28 -26.25 0.22
N ASN A 482 -0.72 -27.07 -0.67
CA ASN A 482 -1.13 -28.46 -0.84
C ASN A 482 -0.42 -29.34 0.20
N TRP A 483 -0.90 -29.29 1.45
CA TRP A 483 -0.59 -30.32 2.46
C TRP A 483 -1.48 -31.56 2.26
N SER A 484 -1.62 -32.01 1.01
CA SER A 484 -2.02 -33.38 0.76
C SER A 484 -0.78 -34.21 1.08
N ARG A 485 -0.86 -35.06 2.12
CA ARG A 485 0.09 -36.17 2.27
C ARG A 485 0.26 -36.76 0.89
N ARG A 486 1.49 -36.73 0.34
CA ARG A 486 1.87 -37.76 -0.63
C ARG A 486 1.65 -39.05 0.15
N ASP A 487 0.52 -39.69 -0.08
CA ASP A 487 0.35 -41.05 0.38
C ASP A 487 1.49 -41.83 -0.26
N SER A 488 2.39 -42.30 0.59
CA SER A 488 3.57 -43.09 0.25
C SER A 488 3.20 -44.39 -0.47
N LEU A 489 1.90 -44.67 -0.66
CA LEU A 489 1.37 -45.81 -1.37
C LEU A 489 1.53 -45.75 -2.91
N SER A 490 1.88 -44.59 -3.50
CA SER A 490 2.15 -44.53 -4.95
C SER A 490 3.56 -45.01 -5.34
N LYS A 491 4.41 -45.38 -4.37
CA LYS A 491 5.78 -45.84 -4.67
C LYS A 491 5.96 -47.35 -4.76
N ASN A 492 4.94 -48.18 -4.49
CA ASN A 492 5.07 -49.64 -4.54
C ASN A 492 3.83 -50.36 -5.10
N LEU A 493 3.23 -49.86 -6.19
CA LEU A 493 2.40 -50.70 -7.07
C LEU A 493 2.90 -50.62 -8.52
N SER A 494 4.16 -51.00 -8.73
CA SER A 494 4.55 -51.73 -9.94
C SER A 494 4.12 -53.18 -9.77
N GLY A 495 2.80 -53.40 -9.72
CA GLY A 495 2.18 -54.72 -9.66
C GLY A 495 1.29 -54.87 -10.88
N GLU A 496 1.64 -55.80 -11.75
CA GLU A 496 0.85 -56.19 -12.92
C GLU A 496 -0.50 -56.76 -12.42
N VAL A 497 -1.59 -55.99 -12.57
CA VAL A 497 -2.93 -56.49 -12.24
C VAL A 497 -3.48 -57.20 -13.48
N THR A 498 -3.36 -58.52 -13.48
CA THR A 498 -3.96 -59.38 -14.51
C THR A 498 -5.48 -59.45 -14.30
N VAL A 499 -6.24 -58.66 -15.05
CA VAL A 499 -7.70 -58.78 -15.09
C VAL A 499 -8.06 -60.00 -15.95
N GLN A 500 -8.43 -61.11 -15.32
CA GLN A 500 -9.00 -62.26 -16.03
C GLN A 500 -10.42 -61.91 -16.51
N ASN A 501 -10.58 -61.59 -17.79
CA ASN A 501 -11.90 -61.49 -18.42
C ASN A 501 -12.28 -62.85 -19.02
N ARG A 502 -13.24 -63.55 -18.40
CA ARG A 502 -13.59 -64.96 -18.68
C ARG A 502 -14.30 -65.22 -20.02
N ARG A 503 -14.27 -64.29 -20.97
CA ARG A 503 -14.99 -64.39 -22.26
C ARG A 503 -14.20 -64.07 -23.52
N SER A 504 -12.91 -63.70 -23.43
CA SER A 504 -12.08 -63.49 -24.62
C SER A 504 -10.64 -63.92 -24.36
N ASN A 505 -10.13 -64.85 -25.19
CA ASN A 505 -8.75 -65.34 -25.17
C ASN A 505 -7.74 -64.27 -25.63
N PHE A 506 -7.56 -63.22 -24.84
CA PHE A 506 -6.50 -62.24 -25.07
C PHE A 506 -5.78 -61.93 -23.75
N ILE A 507 -4.49 -62.27 -23.68
CA ILE A 507 -3.60 -61.95 -22.57
C ILE A 507 -2.58 -60.93 -23.10
N GLY A 508 -2.65 -59.70 -22.61
CA GLY A 508 -1.69 -58.66 -22.93
C GLY A 508 -1.77 -57.51 -21.92
N PRO A 509 -0.62 -56.87 -21.57
CA PRO A 509 -0.58 -55.84 -20.54
C PRO A 509 -1.24 -54.55 -21.03
N VAL A 510 -2.27 -54.09 -20.32
CA VAL A 510 -2.89 -52.77 -20.56
C VAL A 510 -2.15 -51.74 -19.72
N LYS A 511 -1.38 -50.85 -20.36
CA LYS A 511 -0.81 -49.65 -19.71
C LYS A 511 -1.81 -48.50 -19.79
N GLY A 512 -2.40 -48.13 -18.66
CA GLY A 512 -3.18 -46.91 -18.51
C GLY A 512 -2.96 -46.32 -17.12
N ASN A 513 -2.66 -45.02 -17.04
CA ASN A 513 -2.65 -44.30 -15.77
C ASN A 513 -4.09 -44.09 -15.31
N ILE A 514 -4.53 -44.87 -14.32
CA ILE A 514 -5.78 -44.61 -13.60
C ILE A 514 -5.47 -43.63 -12.48
N THR A 515 -5.75 -42.35 -12.67
CA THR A 515 -5.82 -41.38 -11.57
C THR A 515 -7.17 -41.54 -10.89
N PRO A 516 -7.25 -41.80 -9.56
CA PRO A 516 -8.50 -41.92 -8.84
C PRO A 516 -9.02 -40.55 -8.35
N ASP A 517 -8.75 -39.47 -9.09
CA ASP A 517 -9.30 -38.16 -8.74
C ASP A 517 -10.67 -37.98 -9.40
N PHE A 518 -11.71 -38.26 -8.62
CA PHE A 518 -13.02 -37.68 -8.87
C PHE A 518 -12.97 -36.21 -8.45
N ASP A 519 -12.56 -35.33 -9.36
CA ASP A 519 -12.80 -33.90 -9.18
C ASP A 519 -14.30 -33.63 -9.32
N ARG A 520 -14.94 -33.34 -8.19
CA ARG A 520 -16.32 -32.87 -8.16
C ARG A 520 -16.32 -31.44 -8.69
N LEU A 521 -16.90 -31.22 -9.87
CA LEU A 521 -17.19 -29.89 -10.41
C LEU A 521 -17.94 -29.07 -9.33
N GLU A 522 -17.38 -27.92 -8.96
CA GLU A 522 -17.95 -27.02 -7.94
C GLU A 522 -19.35 -26.52 -8.38
N ASP A 523 -20.27 -26.40 -7.41
CA ASP A 523 -21.70 -26.08 -7.58
C ASP A 523 -21.99 -24.63 -8.06
N ASP A 524 -21.10 -23.99 -8.82
CA ASP A 524 -21.27 -22.61 -9.32
C ASP A 524 -22.16 -22.53 -10.59
N ILE A 525 -22.70 -23.67 -11.04
CA ILE A 525 -23.68 -23.73 -12.14
C ILE A 525 -24.90 -24.53 -11.66
N HIS A 526 -26.06 -23.89 -11.54
CA HIS A 526 -27.33 -24.60 -11.34
C HIS A 526 -27.64 -25.46 -12.56
N LEU A 527 -27.27 -26.74 -12.51
CA LEU A 527 -27.57 -27.71 -13.57
C LEU A 527 -29.07 -28.03 -13.57
N HIS A 528 -29.84 -27.31 -14.37
CA HIS A 528 -31.18 -27.77 -14.73
C HIS A 528 -31.06 -28.95 -15.70
N LYS A 529 -31.18 -30.15 -15.14
CA LYS A 529 -31.44 -31.44 -15.83
C LYS A 529 -30.39 -31.81 -16.91
N VAL A 530 -29.37 -32.55 -16.50
CA VAL A 530 -28.43 -33.20 -17.43
C VAL A 530 -29.14 -34.33 -18.16
N ARG A 531 -29.37 -34.20 -19.47
CA ARG A 531 -29.77 -35.29 -20.35
C ARG A 531 -28.53 -35.84 -21.03
N VAL A 532 -28.23 -37.11 -20.81
CA VAL A 532 -27.16 -37.83 -21.51
C VAL A 532 -27.79 -38.52 -22.71
N GLU A 533 -27.55 -38.02 -23.92
CA GLU A 533 -27.92 -38.72 -25.15
C GLU A 533 -26.73 -39.53 -25.66
N TYR A 534 -26.97 -40.82 -25.89
CA TYR A 534 -25.98 -41.74 -26.43
C TYR A 534 -26.13 -41.77 -27.96
N SER A 535 -25.19 -41.20 -28.69
CA SER A 535 -25.16 -41.33 -30.16
C SER A 535 -24.48 -42.65 -30.54
N PRO A 536 -25.17 -43.59 -31.21
CA PRO A 536 -24.60 -44.90 -31.53
C PRO A 536 -23.73 -44.90 -32.80
N GLU A 537 -23.57 -43.76 -33.47
CA GLU A 537 -22.98 -43.69 -34.82
C GLU A 537 -21.59 -43.05 -34.84
N ARG A 538 -20.57 -43.85 -34.51
CA ARG A 538 -19.25 -43.86 -35.19
C ARG A 538 -18.38 -44.97 -34.62
N LYS A 539 -18.44 -46.15 -35.23
CA LYS A 539 -17.34 -47.12 -35.16
C LYS A 539 -16.35 -46.76 -36.26
N VAL A 540 -15.25 -46.10 -35.90
CA VAL A 540 -14.08 -46.02 -36.78
C VAL A 540 -13.05 -46.99 -36.24
N THR A 541 -12.90 -48.11 -36.94
CA THR A 541 -11.93 -49.16 -36.62
C THR A 541 -10.69 -48.92 -37.44
N TYR A 542 -9.58 -48.49 -36.84
CA TYR A 542 -8.22 -48.75 -37.33
C TYR A 542 -7.22 -48.65 -36.19
N GLY A 543 -6.59 -49.78 -35.85
CA GLY A 543 -5.54 -49.90 -34.83
C GLY A 543 -6.05 -50.14 -33.41
N ASN A 544 -5.21 -50.73 -32.54
CA ASN A 544 -5.50 -51.22 -31.18
C ASN A 544 -5.98 -50.16 -30.14
N ASN A 545 -6.49 -49.01 -30.56
CA ASN A 545 -7.06 -47.99 -29.68
C ASN A 545 -8.55 -47.80 -29.99
N ILE A 546 -9.41 -48.06 -28.99
CA ILE A 546 -10.79 -47.58 -29.00
C ILE A 546 -10.78 -46.16 -28.45
N THR A 547 -10.90 -45.16 -29.31
CA THR A 547 -11.20 -43.78 -28.91
C THR A 547 -12.70 -43.64 -28.71
N VAL A 548 -13.12 -43.36 -27.48
CA VAL A 548 -14.49 -42.91 -27.18
C VAL A 548 -14.42 -41.40 -27.04
N ASP A 549 -14.75 -40.68 -28.10
CA ASP A 549 -14.97 -39.24 -28.03
C ASP A 549 -16.30 -38.99 -27.32
N LYS A 550 -16.26 -38.51 -26.08
CA LYS A 550 -17.44 -37.95 -25.42
C LYS A 550 -17.51 -36.46 -25.79
N GLU A 551 -18.29 -36.15 -26.80
CA GLU A 551 -18.64 -34.76 -27.11
C GLU A 551 -19.79 -34.34 -26.20
N PHE A 552 -19.57 -33.33 -25.35
CA PHE A 552 -20.62 -32.77 -24.50
C PHE A 552 -21.12 -31.48 -25.14
N LYS A 553 -22.39 -31.47 -25.56
CA LYS A 553 -23.08 -30.24 -25.96
C LYS A 553 -23.83 -29.67 -24.77
N ILE A 554 -23.56 -28.41 -24.45
CA ILE A 554 -24.27 -27.65 -23.43
C ILE A 554 -25.36 -26.85 -24.15
N HIS A 555 -26.63 -27.15 -23.89
CA HIS A 555 -27.75 -26.35 -24.39
C HIS A 555 -28.12 -25.27 -23.38
N SER A 556 -28.24 -24.03 -23.86
CA SER A 556 -28.81 -22.94 -23.06
C SER A 556 -30.34 -23.05 -23.04
N PRO A 557 -31.04 -22.52 -22.03
CA PRO A 557 -32.50 -22.56 -21.99
C PRO A 557 -33.04 -21.68 -23.12
N GLY A 558 -33.50 -22.30 -24.21
CA GLY A 558 -34.05 -21.59 -25.38
C GLY A 558 -33.80 -22.24 -26.74
N ASP A 559 -32.91 -23.23 -26.86
CA ASP A 559 -32.54 -23.84 -28.16
C ASP A 559 -33.50 -24.92 -28.68
N ASP A 560 -34.61 -25.20 -28.01
CA ASP A 560 -35.57 -26.25 -28.41
C ASP A 560 -36.61 -25.78 -29.45
N ASN A 561 -36.18 -25.10 -30.52
CA ASN A 561 -37.02 -24.86 -31.71
C ASN A 561 -36.17 -24.60 -32.96
N VAL A 562 -35.59 -25.63 -33.57
CA VAL A 562 -35.54 -25.89 -35.03
C VAL A 562 -35.23 -27.37 -35.26
#